data_AF-A0A8I1MPC9-F1
#
_entry.id   AF-A0A8I1MPC9-F1
#
_cell.length_a   1.000
_cell.length_b   1.000
_cell.length_c   1.000
_cell.angle_alpha   90.00
_cell.angle_beta   90.00
_cell.angle_gamma   90.00
#
_symmetry.space_group_name_H-M   'P 1'
#
loop_
_entity.id
_entity.type
_entity.pdbx_description
1 polymer ?
#
loop_
_entity_poly.entity_id
_entity_poly.type
_entity_poly.pdbx_seq_one_letter_code
_entity_poly.pdbx_strand_id
1 'polypeptide(L)'
;MDLGWALEMADLLRDAREETPPRVNFDPHDLAWIFQSIWQSARLLSRTRNSPSLVRRNIDEMHAYLDGLWSSESFSSHQLHTSP
;
A
#
# COMPACT_ATOMS: atom_id res chain seq x y z
N MET A 1 -4.30 -19.38 2.38
CA MET A 1 -4.05 -17.94 2.23
C MET A 1 -2.54 -17.80 2.19
N ASP A 2 -1.97 -17.21 1.15
CA ASP A 2 -0.51 -17.06 1.06
C ASP A 2 -0.06 -16.00 2.04
N LEU A 3 0.47 -16.45 3.18
CA LEU A 3 0.98 -15.64 4.28
C LEU A 3 2.39 -15.10 3.99
N GLY A 4 3.09 -15.66 3.00
CA GLY A 4 4.49 -15.35 2.73
C GLY A 4 4.68 -13.88 2.36
N TRP A 5 3.82 -13.36 1.48
CA TRP A 5 3.94 -12.00 0.98
C TRP A 5 3.83 -10.93 2.09
N ALA A 6 2.92 -11.08 3.05
CA ALA A 6 2.76 -10.11 4.13
C ALA A 6 3.95 -10.12 5.10
N LEU A 7 4.55 -11.28 5.34
CA LEU A 7 5.75 -11.40 6.17
C LEU A 7 6.97 -10.79 5.48
N GLU A 8 7.17 -11.12 4.20
CA GLU A 8 8.26 -10.54 3.39
C GLU A 8 8.15 -9.01 3.31
N MET A 9 6.94 -8.48 3.11
CA MET A 9 6.74 -7.04 3.09
C MET A 9 6.98 -6.39 4.46
N ALA A 10 6.62 -7.05 5.55
CA ALA A 10 6.92 -6.55 6.90
C ALA A 10 8.44 -6.48 7.15
N ASP A 11 9.20 -7.47 6.69
CA ASP A 11 10.66 -7.45 6.77
C ASP A 11 11.24 -6.28 5.97
N LEU A 12 10.81 -6.08 4.71
CA LEU A 12 11.25 -4.95 3.88
C LEU A 12 10.91 -3.60 4.51
N LEU A 13 9.72 -3.46 5.10
CA LEU A 13 9.27 -2.24 5.77
C LEU A 13 10.07 -1.97 7.05
N ARG A 14 10.43 -3.01 7.80
CA ARG A 14 11.31 -2.88 8.98
C ARG A 14 12.68 -2.40 8.55
N ASP A 15 13.27 -3.03 7.54
CA ASP A 15 14.62 -2.73 7.07
C ASP A 15 14.67 -1.28 6.53
N ALA A 16 13.68 -0.87 5.72
CA ALA A 16 13.57 0.51 5.23
C ALA A 16 13.45 1.55 6.35
N ARG A 17 12.71 1.24 7.42
CA ARG A 17 12.56 2.11 8.60
C ARG A 17 13.88 2.25 9.37
N GLU A 18 14.67 1.18 9.44
CA GLU A 18 15.99 1.20 10.10
C GLU A 18 17.02 1.99 9.30
N GLU A 19 16.98 1.90 7.97
CA GLU A 19 17.86 2.67 7.08
C GLU A 19 17.49 4.16 7.04
N THR A 20 16.20 4.48 6.91
CA THR A 20 15.69 5.86 6.83
C THR A 20 14.42 6.01 7.68
N PRO A 21 14.44 6.83 8.74
CA PRO A 21 13.26 7.06 9.55
C PRO A 21 12.09 7.64 8.73
N PRO A 22 10.90 7.03 8.76
CA PRO A 22 9.72 7.57 8.10
C PRO A 22 9.19 8.80 8.83
N ARG A 23 8.41 9.62 8.14
CA ARG A 23 7.77 10.82 8.69
C ARG A 23 6.73 10.53 9.76
N VAL A 24 6.08 9.38 9.64
CA VAL A 24 5.08 8.90 10.59
C VAL A 24 5.50 7.51 11.01
N ASN A 25 5.52 7.26 12.32
CA ASN A 25 5.83 5.94 12.84
C ASN A 25 4.70 4.97 12.49
N PHE A 26 5.05 3.75 12.11
CA PHE A 26 4.12 2.66 11.82
C PHE A 26 4.71 1.33 12.27
N ASP A 27 3.84 0.36 12.53
CA ASP A 27 4.24 -1.02 12.74
C ASP A 27 4.36 -1.74 11.37
N PRO A 28 5.52 -2.32 11.02
CA PRO A 28 5.73 -2.98 9.74
C PRO A 28 4.78 -4.16 9.48
N HIS A 29 4.43 -4.93 10.51
CA HIS A 29 3.51 -6.05 10.36
C HIS A 29 2.08 -5.57 10.12
N ASP A 30 1.63 -4.57 10.88
CA ASP A 30 0.29 -4.01 10.70
C ASP A 30 0.12 -3.43 9.29
N LEU A 31 1.09 -2.63 8.82
CA LEU A 31 1.02 -2.03 7.48
C LEU A 31 1.05 -3.09 6.36
N ALA A 32 1.89 -4.11 6.49
CA ALA A 32 1.93 -5.22 5.53
C ALA A 32 0.60 -5.99 5.48
N TRP A 33 -0.05 -6.20 6.63
CA TRP A 33 -1.37 -6.84 6.70
C TRP A 33 -2.48 -6.00 6.10
N ILE A 34 -2.42 -4.67 6.27
CA ILE A 34 -3.34 -3.74 5.60
C ILE A 34 -3.19 -3.86 4.08
N PHE A 35 -1.97 -3.82 3.56
CA PHE A 35 -1.72 -3.94 2.13
C PHE A 35 -2.12 -5.29 1.56
N GLN A 36 -1.86 -6.37 2.29
CA GLN A 36 -2.34 -7.70 1.91
C GLN A 36 -3.86 -7.73 1.82
N SER A 37 -4.56 -7.11 2.78
CA SER A 37 -6.03 -7.03 2.78
C SER A 37 -6.56 -6.22 1.58
N ILE A 38 -5.91 -5.10 1.24
CA ILE A 38 -6.23 -4.29 0.06
C ILE A 38 -6.03 -5.09 -1.23
N TRP A 39 -4.90 -5.79 -1.37
CA TRP A 39 -4.60 -6.63 -2.52
C TRP A 39 -5.62 -7.77 -2.69
N GLN A 40 -5.91 -8.53 -1.63
CA GLN A 40 -6.85 -9.64 -1.70
C GLN A 40 -8.27 -9.16 -2.04
N SER A 41 -8.72 -8.07 -1.43
CA SER A 41 -10.04 -7.50 -1.73
C SER A 41 -10.12 -6.95 -3.16
N ALA A 42 -9.07 -6.30 -3.67
CA ALA A 42 -9.01 -5.84 -5.06
C ALA A 42 -9.10 -6.99 -6.07
N ARG A 43 -8.42 -8.11 -5.81
CA ARG A 43 -8.52 -9.32 -6.65
C ARG A 43 -9.91 -9.93 -6.62
N LEU A 44 -10.58 -9.93 -5.47
CA LEU A 44 -11.95 -10.42 -5.36
C LEU A 44 -12.93 -9.52 -6.12
N LEU A 45 -12.83 -8.20 -5.92
CA LEU A 45 -13.71 -7.22 -6.54
C LEU A 45 -13.50 -7.14 -8.06
N SER A 46 -12.26 -7.21 -8.54
CA SER A 46 -11.97 -7.20 -9.97
C SER A 46 -12.63 -8.37 -10.72
N ARG A 47 -12.67 -9.56 -10.10
CA ARG A 47 -13.35 -10.73 -10.65
C ARG A 47 -14.87 -10.62 -10.58
N THR A 48 -15.41 -10.19 -9.45
CA THR A 48 -16.87 -10.11 -9.25
C THR A 48 -17.52 -8.97 -10.02
N ARG A 49 -16.77 -7.89 -10.31
CA ARG A 49 -17.26 -6.70 -11.01
C ARG A 49 -16.71 -6.56 -12.44
N ASN A 50 -15.97 -7.54 -12.95
CA ASN A 50 -15.27 -7.49 -14.25
C ASN A 50 -14.45 -6.20 -14.45
N SER A 51 -13.72 -5.78 -13.41
CA SER A 51 -12.97 -4.52 -13.40
C SER A 51 -11.51 -4.78 -13.03
N PRO A 52 -10.68 -5.26 -13.97
CA PRO A 52 -9.26 -5.55 -13.71
C PRO A 52 -8.46 -4.30 -13.37
N SER A 53 -8.91 -3.11 -13.77
CA SER A 53 -8.28 -1.83 -13.44
C SER A 53 -8.25 -1.53 -11.94
N LEU A 54 -9.17 -2.10 -11.14
CA LEU A 54 -9.17 -1.93 -9.68
C LEU A 54 -7.89 -2.47 -9.02
N VAL A 55 -7.35 -3.57 -9.55
CA VAL A 55 -6.12 -4.16 -9.01
C VAL A 55 -4.95 -3.21 -9.22
N ARG A 56 -4.83 -2.68 -10.45
CA ARG A 56 -3.77 -1.73 -10.80
C ARG A 56 -3.88 -0.45 -9.98
N ARG A 57 -5.07 0.15 -9.92
CA ARG A 57 -5.31 1.37 -9.15
C ARG A 57 -4.91 1.19 -7.69
N ASN A 58 -5.29 0.09 -7.05
CA ASN A 58 -4.93 -0.12 -5.65
C ASN A 58 -3.42 -0.30 -5.44
N ILE A 59 -2.70 -0.91 -6.39
CA ILE A 59 -1.22 -0.97 -6.33
C ILE A 59 -0.64 0.44 -6.42
N ASP A 60 -1.11 1.25 -7.36
CA ASP A 60 -0.65 2.63 -7.54
C ASP A 60 -0.88 3.46 -6.26
N GLU A 61 -2.04 3.31 -5.61
CA GLU A 61 -2.36 3.98 -4.34
C GLU A 61 -1.48 3.48 -3.17
N MET A 62 -1.18 2.17 -3.10
CA MET A 62 -0.27 1.62 -2.09
C MET A 62 1.16 2.17 -2.27
N HIS A 63 1.64 2.30 -3.50
CA HIS A 63 2.93 2.92 -3.79
C HIS A 63 2.95 4.40 -3.38
N ALA A 64 1.93 5.16 -3.77
CA ALA A 64 1.82 6.57 -3.41
C ALA A 64 1.78 6.78 -1.88
N TYR A 65 1.12 5.88 -1.15
CA TYR A 65 1.14 5.88 0.31
C TYR A 65 2.54 5.63 0.88
N LEU A 66 3.26 4.61 0.38
CA LEU A 66 4.64 4.34 0.78
C LEU A 66 5.55 5.53 0.49
N ASP A 67 5.48 6.09 -0.72
CA ASP A 67 6.26 7.26 -1.09
C ASP A 67 6.01 8.42 -0.11
N GLY A 68 4.76 8.62 0.32
CA GLY A 68 4.40 9.63 1.31
C GLY A 68 5.03 9.44 2.70
N LEU A 69 5.36 8.20 3.10
CA LEU A 69 6.01 7.92 4.38
C LEU A 69 7.46 8.43 4.42
N TRP A 70 8.14 8.50 3.27
CA TRP A 70 9.54 8.93 3.18
C TRP A 70 9.76 10.21 2.34
N SER A 71 8.75 10.69 1.63
CA SER A 71 8.84 11.94 0.85
C SER A 71 8.98 13.15 1.76
N SER A 72 9.88 14.08 1.42
CA SER A 72 10.00 15.38 2.09
C SER A 72 8.85 16.35 1.78
N GLU A 73 8.02 16.07 0.77
CA GLU A 73 6.91 16.93 0.37
C GLU A 73 5.63 16.63 1.16
N SER A 74 4.89 17.65 1.58
CA SER A 74 3.60 17.45 2.24
C SER A 74 2.64 16.69 1.32
N PHE A 75 2.06 15.59 1.82
CA PHE A 75 1.03 14.82 1.10
C PHE A 75 -0.08 15.76 0.62
N SER A 76 -0.18 15.96 -0.70
CA SER A 76 -1.24 16.76 -1.30
C SER A 76 -2.41 15.84 -1.64
N SER A 77 -3.47 15.86 -0.83
CA SER A 77 -4.70 15.08 -1.05
C SER A 77 -5.46 15.43 -2.35
N HIS A 78 -4.92 16.33 -3.18
CA HIS A 78 -5.55 16.86 -4.39
C HIS A 78 -5.64 15.86 -5.56
N GLN A 79 -5.08 14.65 -5.46
CA GLN A 79 -5.17 13.64 -6.52
C GLN A 79 -6.13 12.47 -6.24
N LEU A 80 -6.71 12.38 -5.03
CA LEU A 80 -7.66 11.30 -4.73
C LEU A 80 -9.05 11.51 -5.34
N HIS A 81 -9.31 12.69 -5.94
CA HIS A 81 -10.63 13.08 -6.43
C HIS A 81 -10.58 13.87 -7.74
N THR A 82 -10.04 13.30 -8.82
CA THR A 82 -10.40 13.75 -10.18
C THR A 82 -10.25 12.64 -11.20
N SER A 83 -11.34 11.91 -11.46
CA SER A 83 -11.92 11.83 -12.81
C SER A 83 -13.27 11.11 -12.77
N PRO A 84 -14.21 11.50 -13.67
CA PRO A 84 -15.64 11.20 -13.62
C PRO A 84 -16.00 9.73 -13.89
#